data_AF-A0A6M8NHV2-F1
#
_entry.id   AF-A0A6M8NHV2-F1
#
_cell.length_a   1.000
_cell.length_b   1.000
_cell.length_c   1.000
_cell.angle_alpha   90.00
_cell.angle_beta   90.00
_cell.angle_gamma   90.00
#
_symmetry.space_group_name_H-M   'P 1'
#
loop_
_entity.id
_entity.type
_entity.pdbx_description
1 polymer ?
#
loop_
_entity_poly.entity_id
_entity_poly.type
_entity_poly.pdbx_seq_one_letter_code
_entity_poly.pdbx_strand_id
1 'polypeptide(L)'
;MQLYLEIDESEIEELHRKIAFNVKRKRLEKNISQMELALTIGHRSVSTIGKIEAGLENKHYNIETLYKISKVLNINICEFFR
;
A
#
# COMPACT_ATOMS: atom_id res chain seq x y z
N MET A 1 25.04 6.55 25.86
CA MET A 1 23.58 6.65 25.89
C MET A 1 23.10 6.45 24.46
N GLN A 2 22.55 5.29 24.12
CA GLN A 2 21.85 5.14 22.84
C GLN A 2 20.54 5.93 22.96
N LEU A 3 20.42 7.03 22.23
CA LEU A 3 19.13 7.67 21.98
C LEU A 3 18.37 6.75 21.01
N TYR A 4 17.41 5.99 21.52
CA TYR A 4 16.44 5.34 20.66
C TYR A 4 15.35 6.36 20.32
N LEU A 5 14.99 6.40 19.03
CA LEU A 5 13.82 7.14 18.58
C LEU A 5 12.59 6.36 19.06
N GLU A 6 11.81 6.93 19.98
CA GLU A 6 10.52 6.37 20.36
C GLU A 6 9.51 6.74 19.28
N ILE A 7 9.19 5.77 18.42
CA ILE A 7 8.10 5.87 17.46
C ILE A 7 6.89 5.19 18.10
N ASP A 8 5.78 5.90 18.20
CA ASP A 8 4.53 5.34 18.68
C ASP A 8 3.92 4.38 17.65
N GLU A 9 3.28 3.31 18.12
CA GLU A 9 2.59 2.35 17.23
C GLU A 9 1.55 3.06 16.35
N SER A 10 0.88 4.07 16.89
CA SER A 10 -0.09 4.91 16.16
C SER A 10 0.52 5.68 14.99
N GLU A 11 1.79 6.10 15.09
CA GLU A 11 2.51 6.79 14.01
C GLU A 11 2.78 5.82 12.85
N ILE A 12 3.20 4.59 13.17
CA ILE A 12 3.42 3.53 12.16
C ILE A 12 2.09 3.13 11.50
N GLU A 13 1.01 3.03 12.26
CA GLU A 13 -0.30 2.75 11.70
C GLU A 13 -0.78 3.87 10.75
N GLU A 14 -0.55 5.13 11.12
CA GLU A 14 -0.91 6.27 10.27
C GLU A 14 -0.12 6.26 8.95
N LEU A 15 1.17 5.93 9.00
CA LEU A 15 1.99 5.72 7.81
C LEU A 15 1.39 4.63 6.91
N HIS A 16 1.02 3.47 7.46
CA HIS A 16 0.41 2.39 6.69
C HIS A 16 -0.95 2.79 6.10
N ARG A 17 -1.80 3.50 6.84
CA ARG A 17 -3.07 4.05 6.35
C ARG A 17 -2.85 5.02 5.20
N LYS A 18 -1.87 5.92 5.32
CA LYS A 18 -1.51 6.88 4.27
C LYS A 18 -1.05 6.17 2.99
N ILE A 19 -0.18 5.16 3.13
CA ILE A 19 0.28 4.35 1.99
C ILE A 19 -0.90 3.64 1.31
N ALA A 20 -1.77 3.00 2.08
CA ALA A 20 -2.95 2.30 1.53
C ALA A 20 -3.88 3.26 0.79
N PHE A 21 -4.13 4.44 1.36
CA PHE A 21 -4.91 5.50 0.73
C PHE A 21 -4.29 5.96 -0.60
N ASN A 22 -3.00 6.21 -0.63
CA ASN A 22 -2.31 6.66 -1.84
C ASN A 22 -2.29 5.60 -2.94
N VAL A 23 -2.06 4.34 -2.58
CA VAL A 23 -2.16 3.21 -3.52
C VAL A 23 -3.56 3.17 -4.13
N LYS A 24 -4.61 3.23 -3.31
CA LYS A 24 -6.00 3.24 -3.76
C LYS A 24 -6.30 4.41 -4.68
N ARG A 25 -5.89 5.62 -4.28
CA ARG A 25 -6.08 6.84 -5.07
C ARG A 25 -5.41 6.72 -6.44
N LYS A 26 -4.13 6.33 -6.49
CA LYS A 26 -3.38 6.16 -7.74
C LYS A 26 -3.95 5.05 -8.62
N ARG A 27 -4.42 3.97 -8.02
CA ARG A 27 -5.12 2.89 -8.72
C ARG A 27 -6.39 3.39 -9.41
N LEU A 28 -7.21 4.17 -8.70
CA LEU A 28 -8.44 4.77 -9.24
C LEU A 28 -8.15 5.82 -10.32
N GLU A 29 -7.10 6.66 -10.15
CA GLU A 29 -6.65 7.61 -11.18
C GLU A 29 -6.28 6.91 -12.51
N LYS A 30 -5.86 5.64 -12.45
CA LYS A 30 -5.53 4.80 -13.60
C LYS A 30 -6.69 3.93 -14.09
N ASN A 31 -7.87 4.04 -13.48
CA ASN A 31 -9.05 3.21 -13.76
C ASN A 31 -8.83 1.70 -13.59
N ILE A 32 -7.89 1.30 -12.73
CA ILE A 32 -7.57 -0.11 -12.49
C ILE A 32 -8.43 -0.64 -11.33
N SER A 33 -9.06 -1.81 -11.50
CA SER A 33 -9.83 -2.43 -10.41
C SER A 33 -8.92 -3.12 -9.38
N GLN A 34 -9.44 -3.42 -8.17
CA GLN A 34 -8.69 -4.22 -7.18
C GLN A 34 -8.36 -5.62 -7.73
N MET A 35 -9.27 -6.20 -8.51
CA MET A 35 -9.10 -7.51 -9.13
C MET A 35 -8.00 -7.49 -10.19
N GLU A 36 -8.03 -6.50 -11.06
CA GLU A 36 -7.02 -6.31 -12.10
C GLU A 36 -5.63 -6.08 -11.50
N LEU A 37 -5.53 -5.25 -10.45
CA LEU A 37 -4.27 -5.05 -9.74
C LEU A 37 -3.73 -6.35 -9.14
N ALA A 38 -4.60 -7.12 -8.48
CA ALA A 38 -4.27 -8.41 -7.86
C ALA A 38 -3.77 -9.44 -8.88
N LEU A 39 -4.45 -9.55 -10.02
CA LEU A 39 -4.05 -10.45 -11.12
C LEU A 39 -2.70 -10.06 -11.69
N THR A 40 -2.46 -8.75 -11.89
CA THR A 40 -1.24 -8.26 -12.54
C THR A 40 0.01 -8.43 -11.65
N ILE A 41 -0.13 -8.33 -10.32
CA ILE A 41 1.00 -8.56 -9.39
C ILE A 41 1.27 -10.05 -9.10
N GLY A 42 0.46 -10.95 -9.65
CA GLY A 42 0.73 -12.39 -9.76
C GLY A 42 0.56 -13.24 -8.49
N HIS A 43 0.36 -12.66 -7.30
CA HIS A 43 0.45 -13.42 -6.05
C HIS A 43 -0.40 -12.96 -4.86
N ARG A 44 -1.34 -12.02 -5.00
CA ARG A 44 -2.24 -11.65 -3.88
C ARG A 44 -3.70 -11.85 -4.26
N SER A 45 -4.47 -12.44 -3.35
CA SER A 45 -5.92 -12.50 -3.49
C SER A 45 -6.49 -11.08 -3.53
N VAL A 46 -7.52 -10.87 -4.35
CA VAL A 46 -8.27 -9.61 -4.42
C VAL A 46 -8.73 -9.15 -3.02
N SER A 47 -9.08 -10.11 -2.15
CA SER A 47 -9.48 -9.83 -0.77
C SER A 47 -8.37 -9.20 0.07
N THR A 48 -7.09 -9.51 -0.18
CA THR A 48 -5.96 -8.90 0.55
C THR A 48 -5.84 -7.41 0.21
N ILE A 49 -5.93 -7.05 -1.08
CA ILE A 49 -5.92 -5.65 -1.51
C ILE A 49 -7.12 -4.91 -0.92
N GLY A 50 -8.31 -5.50 -0.99
CA GLY A 50 -9.52 -4.91 -0.42
C GLY A 50 -9.43 -4.65 1.09
N LYS A 51 -8.87 -5.60 1.86
CA LYS A 51 -8.65 -5.44 3.30
C LYS A 51 -7.64 -4.34 3.62
N ILE A 52 -6.52 -4.28 2.90
CA ILE A 52 -5.51 -3.24 3.09
C ILE A 52 -6.09 -1.86 2.76
N GLU A 53 -6.79 -1.72 1.63
CA GLU A 53 -7.42 -0.46 1.22
C GLU A 53 -8.57 -0.02 2.14
N ALA A 54 -9.18 -0.95 2.87
CA ALA A 54 -10.19 -0.68 3.88
C ALA A 54 -9.60 -0.47 5.29
N GLY A 55 -8.28 -0.63 5.47
CA GLY A 55 -7.62 -0.53 6.78
C GLY A 55 -7.99 -1.65 7.75
N LEU A 56 -8.39 -2.82 7.24
CA LEU A 56 -8.84 -3.95 8.05
C LEU A 56 -7.70 -4.92 8.38
N GLU A 57 -7.84 -5.62 9.51
CA GLU A 57 -6.97 -6.72 9.96
C GLU A 57 -5.47 -6.35 10.09
N ASN A 58 -5.15 -5.07 10.30
CA ASN A 58 -3.77 -4.56 10.38
C ASN A 58 -2.88 -5.03 9.22
N LYS A 59 -3.48 -5.25 8.04
CA LYS A 59 -2.77 -5.66 6.84
C LYS A 59 -2.16 -4.43 6.17
N HIS A 60 -0.90 -4.57 5.77
CA HIS A 60 -0.17 -3.55 5.03
C HIS A 60 0.54 -4.15 3.80
N TYR A 61 0.88 -3.28 2.87
CA TYR A 61 1.75 -3.64 1.75
C TYR A 61 3.19 -3.76 2.24
N ASN A 62 3.88 -4.82 1.80
CA ASN A 62 5.35 -4.86 1.92
C ASN A 62 5.97 -4.09 0.74
N ILE A 63 7.27 -3.78 0.84
CA ILE A 63 8.00 -2.99 -0.15
C ILE A 63 7.95 -3.66 -1.55
N GLU A 64 8.09 -4.99 -1.62
CA GLU A 64 8.01 -5.73 -2.87
C GLU A 64 6.65 -5.53 -3.57
N THR A 65 5.56 -5.55 -2.80
CA THR A 65 4.22 -5.33 -3.33
C THR A 65 4.05 -3.89 -3.78
N LEU A 66 4.51 -2.91 -3.01
CA LEU A 66 4.52 -1.51 -3.44
C LEU A 66 5.30 -1.33 -4.74
N TYR A 67 6.45 -1.97 -4.88
CA TYR A 67 7.24 -1.91 -6.11
C TYR A 67 6.48 -2.51 -7.30
N LYS A 68 5.89 -3.71 -7.15
CA LYS A 68 5.05 -4.32 -8.18
C LYS A 68 3.88 -3.41 -8.57
N ILE A 69 3.16 -2.86 -7.61
CA ILE A 69 2.05 -1.92 -7.85
C ILE A 69 2.56 -0.68 -8.61
N SER A 70 3.72 -0.13 -8.24
CA SER A 70 4.29 1.04 -8.95
C SER A 70 4.54 0.75 -10.43
N LYS A 71 4.96 -0.48 -10.77
CA LYS A 71 5.15 -0.92 -12.15
C LYS A 71 3.84 -1.08 -12.89
N VAL A 72 2.82 -1.67 -12.26
CA VAL A 72 1.47 -1.80 -12.85
C VAL A 72 0.84 -0.43 -13.11
N LEU A 73 0.99 0.51 -12.17
CA LEU A 73 0.42 1.84 -12.29
C LEU A 73 1.28 2.80 -13.15
N ASN A 74 2.48 2.37 -13.56
CA ASN A 74 3.48 3.17 -14.27
C ASN A 74 3.77 4.52 -13.58
N ILE A 75 4.10 4.46 -12.29
CA ILE A 75 4.45 5.63 -11.46
C ILE A 75 5.70 5.36 -10.62
N ASN A 76 6.29 6.41 -10.04
CA ASN A 76 7.36 6.25 -9.06
C ASN A 76 6.80 5.68 -7.74
N ILE A 77 7.48 4.71 -7.13
CA ILE A 77 7.06 4.11 -5.86
C ILE A 77 6.95 5.14 -4.72
N CYS A 78 7.72 6.22 -4.76
CA CYS A 78 7.67 7.31 -3.79
C CYS A 78 6.29 8.00 -3.75
N GLU A 79 5.49 7.91 -4.81
CA GLU A 79 4.12 8.46 -4.83
C GLU A 79 3.22 7.84 -3.77
N PHE A 80 3.53 6.64 -3.27
CA PHE A 80 2.75 6.00 -2.21
C PHE A 80 2.99 6.62 -0.83
N PHE A 81 4.10 7.33 -0.63
CA PHE A 81 4.49 7.91 0.65
C PHE A 81 4.15 9.41 0.76
N ARG A 82 3.74 10.04 -0.35
CA ARG A 82 3.44 11.48 -0.42
C ARG A 82 2.12 11.85 0.22
#